data_AF-A0A4Q8LTY6-F1
#
_entry.id   AF-A0A4Q8LTY6-F1
#
_cell.length_a   1.000
_cell.length_b   1.000
_cell.length_c   1.000
_cell.angle_alpha   90.00
_cell.angle_beta   90.00
_cell.angle_gamma   90.00
#
_symmetry.space_group_name_H-M   'P 1'
#
loop_
_entity.id
_entity.type
_entity.pdbx_description
1 polymer ?
#
loop_
_entity_poly.entity_id
_entity_poly.type
_entity_poly.pdbx_seq_one_letter_code
_entity_poly.pdbx_strand_id
1 'polypeptide(L)'
;MEIAQPPPSALAQVPALPIEQIRHAIHLETWEAADELLSRYQHQLVLALSRIDLKTADRGPWLALLADYQLLMDELRAGRDAASAELARLGAGRRGANAWMRALK
;
A
#
# COMPACT_ATOMS: atom_id res chain seq x y z
N MET A 1 6.84 -44.29 -19.37
CA MET A 1 7.49 -42.95 -19.34
C MET A 1 6.46 -41.97 -19.86
N GLU A 2 5.67 -41.42 -18.95
CA GLU A 2 4.64 -40.43 -19.28
C GLU A 2 5.07 -39.15 -18.58
N ILE A 3 5.50 -38.18 -19.38
CA ILE A 3 5.94 -36.89 -18.89
C ILE A 3 4.66 -36.15 -18.52
N ALA A 4 4.33 -36.13 -17.23
CA ALA A 4 3.18 -35.40 -16.73
C ALA A 4 3.34 -33.92 -17.08
N GLN A 5 2.54 -33.45 -18.04
CA GLN A 5 2.39 -32.04 -18.38
C GLN A 5 1.91 -31.31 -17.11
N PRO A 6 2.64 -30.31 -16.58
CA PRO A 6 2.15 -29.54 -15.44
C PRO A 6 0.87 -28.78 -15.83
N PRO A 7 -0.10 -28.63 -14.92
CA PRO A 7 -1.38 -28.01 -15.24
C PRO A 7 -1.20 -26.55 -15.71
N PRO A 8 -1.96 -26.09 -16.72
CA PRO A 8 -1.79 -24.79 -17.37
C PRO A 8 -2.25 -23.56 -16.55
N SER A 9 -2.26 -23.64 -15.21
CA SER A 9 -2.96 -22.65 -14.38
C SER A 9 -2.07 -21.84 -13.44
N ALA A 10 -0.79 -22.18 -13.29
CA ALA A 10 0.10 -21.57 -12.29
C ALA A 10 0.96 -20.39 -12.81
N LEU A 11 0.96 -20.10 -14.11
CA LEU A 11 1.91 -19.16 -14.73
C LEU A 11 1.33 -17.82 -15.20
N ALA A 12 0.02 -17.58 -15.03
CA ALA A 12 -0.64 -16.35 -15.50
C ALA A 12 -1.61 -15.71 -14.47
N GLN A 13 -1.58 -16.13 -13.19
CA GLN A 13 -2.45 -15.53 -12.19
C GLN A 13 -1.86 -14.21 -11.67
N VAL A 14 -2.64 -13.14 -11.80
CA VAL A 14 -2.35 -11.85 -11.18
C VAL A 14 -2.35 -12.02 -9.66
N PRO A 15 -1.28 -11.65 -8.94
CA PRO A 15 -1.25 -11.71 -7.49
C PRO A 15 -2.34 -10.83 -6.88
N ALA A 16 -3.15 -11.38 -5.98
CA ALA A 16 -4.18 -10.62 -5.28
C ALA A 16 -3.54 -9.68 -4.24
N LEU A 17 -3.83 -8.38 -4.35
CA LEU A 17 -3.36 -7.37 -3.40
C LEU A 17 -3.98 -7.65 -2.01
N PRO A 18 -3.18 -7.83 -0.93
CA PRO A 18 -3.69 -8.09 0.41
C PRO A 18 -4.21 -6.80 1.08
N ILE A 19 -5.10 -6.07 0.41
CA ILE A 19 -5.50 -4.71 0.77
C ILE A 19 -6.12 -4.62 2.16
N GLU A 20 -6.97 -5.58 2.53
CA GLU A 20 -7.59 -5.60 3.87
C GLU A 20 -6.57 -5.83 4.98
N GLN A 21 -5.52 -6.63 4.72
CA GLN A 21 -4.46 -6.88 5.69
C GLN A 21 -3.56 -5.64 5.85
N ILE A 22 -3.27 -4.96 4.74
CA ILE A 22 -2.53 -3.69 4.75
C ILE A 22 -3.31 -2.63 5.52
N ARG A 23 -4.61 -2.44 5.21
CA ARG A 23 -5.49 -1.51 5.93
C ARG A 23 -5.57 -1.82 7.41
N HIS A 24 -5.70 -3.09 7.78
CA HIS A 24 -5.73 -3.51 9.17
C HIS A 24 -4.42 -3.21 9.91
N ALA A 25 -3.26 -3.48 9.30
CA ALA A 25 -1.96 -3.14 9.89
C ALA A 25 -1.79 -1.62 10.08
N ILE A 26 -2.18 -0.83 9.09
CA ILE A 26 -2.19 0.65 9.20
C ILE A 26 -3.11 1.10 10.33
N HIS A 27 -4.32 0.53 10.44
CA HIS A 27 -5.28 0.89 11.49
C HIS A 27 -4.75 0.58 12.90
N LEU A 28 -3.99 -0.50 13.05
CA LEU A 28 -3.33 -0.86 14.31
C LEU A 28 -2.00 -0.14 14.53
N GLU A 29 -1.63 0.80 13.65
CA GLU A 29 -0.35 1.52 13.68
C GLU A 29 0.88 0.59 13.62
N THR A 30 0.71 -0.63 13.12
CA THR A 30 1.79 -1.61 12.95
C THR A 30 2.49 -1.41 11.61
N TRP A 31 3.16 -0.26 11.47
CA TRP A 31 3.77 0.20 10.22
C TRP A 31 4.78 -0.79 9.62
N GLU A 32 5.58 -1.43 10.46
CA GLU A 32 6.56 -2.46 10.02
C GLU A 32 5.86 -3.68 9.41
N ALA A 33 4.72 -4.10 9.97
CA ALA A 33 3.94 -5.21 9.42
C ALA A 33 3.28 -4.83 8.09
N ALA A 34 2.82 -3.58 7.94
CA ALA A 34 2.31 -3.07 6.67
C ALA A 34 3.41 -3.02 5.59
N ASP A 35 4.62 -2.59 5.95
CA ASP A 35 5.78 -2.55 5.04
C ASP A 35 6.22 -3.94 4.60
N GLU A 36 6.23 -4.92 5.51
CA GLU A 36 6.54 -6.31 5.19
C GLU A 36 5.52 -6.90 4.20
N LEU A 37 4.22 -6.65 4.42
CA LEU A 37 3.15 -7.09 3.52
C LEU A 37 3.32 -6.49 2.12
N LEU A 38 3.61 -5.19 2.02
CA LEU A 38 3.84 -4.49 0.75
C LEU A 38 5.09 -5.02 0.04
N SER A 39 6.20 -5.18 0.75
CA SER A 39 7.47 -5.68 0.20
C SER A 39 7.34 -7.11 -0.32
N ARG A 40 6.69 -7.99 0.45
CA ARG A 40 6.42 -9.37 0.04
C ARG A 40 5.53 -9.42 -1.20
N TYR A 41 4.48 -8.60 -1.23
CA TYR A 41 3.58 -8.54 -2.37
C TYR A 41 4.27 -7.96 -3.62
N GLN A 42 5.10 -6.93 -3.48
CA GLN A 42 5.92 -6.41 -4.58
C GLN A 42 6.82 -7.49 -5.18
N HIS A 43 7.46 -8.32 -4.33
CA HIS A 43 8.27 -9.43 -4.81
C HIS A 43 7.44 -10.43 -5.64
N GLN A 44 6.24 -10.80 -5.17
CA GLN A 44 5.32 -11.66 -5.91
C GLN A 44 4.89 -11.04 -7.25
N LEU A 45 4.63 -9.74 -7.27
CA LEU A 45 4.27 -9.00 -8.48
C LEU A 45 5.38 -9.02 -9.53
N VAL A 46 6.63 -8.77 -9.11
CA VAL A 46 7.80 -8.83 -9.99
C VAL A 46 7.97 -10.23 -10.59
N LEU A 47 7.82 -11.28 -9.79
CA LEU A 47 7.89 -12.66 -10.26
C LEU A 47 6.76 -13.04 -11.22
N ALA A 48 5.54 -12.51 -11.01
CA ALA A 48 4.42 -12.73 -11.91
C ALA A 48 4.66 -12.02 -13.26
N LEU A 49 5.09 -10.76 -13.21
CA LEU A 49 5.39 -9.96 -14.40
C LEU A 49 6.55 -10.54 -15.23
N SER A 50 7.57 -11.13 -14.58
CA SER A 50 8.71 -11.71 -15.30
C SER A 50 8.35 -12.96 -16.11
N ARG A 51 7.15 -13.53 -15.91
CA ARG A 51 6.69 -14.77 -16.56
C ARG A 51 5.66 -14.51 -17.67
N ILE A 52 5.28 -13.25 -17.89
CA ILE A 52 4.16 -12.88 -18.74
C ILE A 52 4.64 -12.01 -19.90
N ASP A 53 4.17 -12.35 -21.11
CA ASP A 53 4.27 -11.44 -22.25
C ASP A 53 3.07 -10.49 -22.28
N LEU A 54 3.28 -9.24 -21.85
CA LEU A 54 2.25 -8.20 -21.80
C LEU A 54 1.71 -7.79 -23.19
N LYS A 55 2.37 -8.19 -24.28
CA LYS A 55 1.87 -7.94 -25.64
C LYS A 55 0.71 -8.86 -26.00
N THR A 56 0.69 -10.06 -25.45
CA THR A 56 -0.26 -11.12 -25.81
C THR A 56 -1.18 -11.51 -24.66
N ALA A 57 -0.82 -11.20 -23.41
CA ALA A 57 -1.63 -11.45 -22.24
C ALA A 57 -2.91 -10.59 -22.20
N ASP A 58 -3.97 -11.14 -21.59
CA ASP A 58 -5.14 -10.35 -21.21
C ASP A 58 -4.74 -9.28 -20.19
N ARG A 59 -4.95 -8.02 -20.55
CA ARG A 59 -4.55 -6.85 -19.76
C ARG A 59 -5.61 -6.45 -18.73
N GLY A 60 -6.85 -6.90 -18.87
CA GLY A 60 -7.95 -6.51 -17.99
C GLY A 60 -7.62 -6.69 -16.51
N PRO A 61 -7.17 -7.89 -16.08
CA PRO A 61 -6.78 -8.15 -14.68
C PRO A 61 -5.64 -7.27 -14.17
N TRP A 62 -4.67 -6.92 -15.02
CA TRP A 62 -3.54 -6.06 -14.66
C TRP A 62 -3.95 -4.60 -14.50
N LEU A 63 -4.88 -4.14 -15.34
CA LEU A 63 -5.47 -2.80 -15.23
C LEU A 63 -6.34 -2.67 -13.98
N ALA A 64 -7.10 -3.70 -13.64
CA ALA A 64 -7.87 -3.75 -12.39
C ALA A 64 -6.93 -3.65 -11.17
N LEU A 65 -5.82 -4.40 -11.17
CA LEU A 65 -4.82 -4.31 -10.10
C LEU A 65 -4.20 -2.91 -9.99
N LEU A 66 -3.92 -2.24 -11.11
CA LEU A 66 -3.43 -0.85 -11.10
C LEU A 66 -4.44 0.12 -10.47
N ALA A 67 -5.73 -0.07 -10.72
CA ALA A 67 -6.78 0.73 -10.11
C ALA A 67 -6.84 0.51 -8.58
N ASP A 68 -6.73 -0.74 -8.12
CA ASP A 68 -6.67 -1.06 -6.68
C ASP A 68 -5.46 -0.40 -5.99
N TYR A 69 -4.31 -0.36 -6.68
CA TYR A 69 -3.12 0.33 -6.19
C TYR A 69 -3.30 1.85 -6.10
N GLN A 70 -3.95 2.45 -7.10
CA GLN A 70 -4.22 3.89 -7.09
C GLN A 70 -5.13 4.25 -5.92
N LEU A 71 -6.16 3.45 -5.66
CA LEU A 71 -7.04 3.63 -4.52
C LEU A 71 -6.27 3.56 -3.18
N LEU A 72 -5.42 2.54 -3.00
CA LEU A 72 -4.60 2.41 -1.80
C LEU A 72 -3.66 3.61 -1.62
N MET A 73 -3.03 4.10 -2.69
CA MET A 73 -2.15 5.26 -2.63
C MET A 73 -2.90 6.54 -2.25
N ASP A 74 -4.13 6.70 -2.72
CA ASP A 74 -4.97 7.85 -2.37
C ASP A 74 -5.43 7.79 -0.91
N GLU A 75 -5.75 6.61 -0.38
CA GLU A 75 -6.02 6.40 1.05
C GLU A 75 -4.82 6.78 1.92
N LEU A 76 -3.62 6.32 1.54
CA LEU A 76 -2.38 6.63 2.26
C LEU A 76 -2.07 8.14 2.25
N ARG A 77 -2.27 8.81 1.11
CA ARG A 77 -2.10 10.27 0.99
C ARG A 77 -3.08 11.01 1.90
N ALA A 78 -4.36 10.61 1.89
CA ALA A 78 -5.37 11.21 2.75
C ALA A 78 -5.01 11.05 4.24
N GLY A 79 -4.55 9.87 4.65
CA GLY A 79 -4.08 9.60 6.02
C GLY A 79 -2.89 10.48 6.41
N ARG A 80 -1.87 10.59 5.53
CA ARG A 80 -0.71 11.45 5.75
C ARG A 80 -1.11 12.92 5.89
N ASP A 81 -2.01 13.40 5.05
CA ASP A 81 -2.43 14.80 5.04
C ASP A 81 -3.22 15.14 6.31
N ALA A 82 -4.08 14.23 6.78
CA ALA A 82 -4.77 14.36 8.07
C ALA A 82 -3.79 14.40 9.26
N ALA A 83 -2.80 13.49 9.30
CA ALA A 83 -1.77 13.49 10.34
C ALA A 83 -0.94 14.79 10.32
N SER A 84 -0.61 15.29 9.13
CA SER A 84 0.14 16.55 8.96
C SER A 84 -0.65 17.75 9.47
N ALA A 85 -1.96 17.80 9.19
CA ALA A 85 -2.84 18.85 9.69
C ALA A 85 -2.93 18.84 11.22
N GLU A 86 -3.02 17.65 11.83
CA GLU A 86 -3.07 17.51 13.28
C GLU A 86 -1.76 17.94 13.95
N LEU A 87 -0.60 17.55 13.39
CA LEU A 87 0.71 18.04 13.86
C LEU A 87 0.83 19.57 13.77
N ALA A 88 0.33 20.18 12.69
CA ALA A 88 0.32 21.62 12.53
C ALA A 88 -0.56 22.30 13.61
N ARG A 89 -1.72 21.73 13.91
CA ARG A 89 -2.64 22.19 14.96
C ARG A 89 -1.97 22.14 16.35
N LEU A 90 -1.34 21.02 16.69
CA LEU A 90 -0.59 20.87 17.95
C LEU A 90 0.57 21.86 18.04
N GLY A 91 1.30 22.06 16.94
CA GLY A 91 2.39 23.04 16.86
C GLY A 91 1.91 24.48 17.10
N ALA A 92 0.76 24.85 16.55
CA ALA A 92 0.14 26.16 16.77
C ALA A 92 -0.29 26.33 18.23
N GLY A 93 -0.95 25.33 18.82
CA GLY A 93 -1.33 25.33 20.24
C GLY A 93 -0.14 25.51 21.17
N ARG A 94 0.96 24.79 20.92
CA ARG A 94 2.20 24.93 21.70
C ARG A 94 2.80 26.34 21.61
N ARG A 95 2.81 26.94 20.42
CA ARG A 95 3.30 28.33 20.24
C ARG A 95 2.40 29.33 20.98
N GLY A 96 1.09 29.15 20.93
CA GLY A 96 0.13 29.99 21.64
C GLY A 96 0.32 29.93 23.15
N ALA A 97 0.40 28.72 23.72
CA ALA A 97 0.64 28.54 25.16
C ALA A 97 1.96 29.19 25.61
N ASN A 98 3.04 29.04 24.83
CA ASN A 98 4.32 29.66 25.11
C ASN A 98 4.27 31.20 25.03
N ALA A 99 3.47 31.76 24.12
CA ALA A 99 3.29 33.21 24.01
C ALA A 99 2.57 33.78 25.25
N TRP A 100 1.50 33.12 25.70
CA TRP A 100 0.79 33.47 26.94
C TRP A 100 1.70 33.38 28.17
N MET A 101 2.47 32.30 28.30
CA MET A 101 3.39 32.14 29.42
C MET A 101 4.49 33.21 29.45
N ARG A 102 4.92 33.72 28.28
CA ARG A 102 5.87 34.84 28.20
C ARG A 102 5.22 36.18 28.52
N ALA A 103 3.96 36.38 28.17
CA ALA A 103 3.22 37.62 28.45
C ALA A 103 2.81 37.76 29.91
N LEU A 104 2.74 36.65 30.65
CA LEU A 104 2.42 36.60 32.09
C LEU A 104 3.65 36.69 33.01
N LYS A 105 4.86 36.81 32.44
CA LYS A 105 6.11 37.07 33.18
C LYS A 105 6.50 38.53 33.06
#